data_AF-A0A0R0CCJ4-F1
#
_entry.id   AF-A0A0R0CCJ4-F1
#
_cell.length_a   1.000
_cell.length_b   1.000
_cell.length_c   1.000
_cell.angle_alpha   90.00
_cell.angle_beta   90.00
_cell.angle_gamma   90.00
#
_symmetry.space_group_name_H-M   'P 1'
#
loop_
_entity.id
_entity.type
_entity.pdbx_description
1 polymer ?
#
loop_
_entity_poly.entity_id
_entity_poly.type
_entity_poly.pdbx_seq_one_letter_code
_entity_poly.pdbx_strand_id
1 'polypeptide(L)'
;MAKPRTPTKKARVSGATLKDPARFKGRKEPANPSPIGAPYKGMTPAQVKVWKECAENMPWLSASHRLLLRQVSILAARMETDPEVGVSAMHALSAMLSKLGATPTDESKVDHPDGDVDPDDKFFH
;
A
#
# COMPACT_ATOMS: atom_id res chain seq x y z
N MET A 1 -22.89 -6.33 -6.14
CA MET A 1 -22.33 -4.97 -5.97
C MET A 1 -21.22 -4.74 -6.98
N ALA A 2 -21.11 -3.54 -7.55
CA ALA A 2 -20.00 -3.21 -8.46
C ALA A 2 -18.67 -3.25 -7.69
N LYS A 3 -17.65 -3.92 -8.25
CA LYS A 3 -16.34 -4.07 -7.62
C LYS A 3 -15.67 -2.69 -7.51
N PRO A 4 -15.11 -2.31 -6.34
CA PRO A 4 -14.41 -1.04 -6.16
C PRO A 4 -13.35 -0.81 -7.24
N ARG A 5 -13.24 0.42 -7.73
CA ARG A 5 -12.30 0.77 -8.80
C ARG A 5 -10.87 0.78 -8.26
N THR A 6 -9.97 -0.01 -8.85
CA THR A 6 -8.53 0.06 -8.56
C THR A 6 -7.94 1.35 -9.16
N PRO A 7 -7.24 2.18 -8.38
CA PRO A 7 -6.47 3.31 -8.90
C PRO A 7 -5.44 2.87 -9.93
N THR A 8 -5.20 3.67 -10.97
CA THR A 8 -4.32 3.28 -12.09
C THR A 8 -2.87 3.02 -11.67
N LYS A 9 -2.34 3.74 -10.66
CA LYS A 9 -1.01 3.46 -10.08
C LYS A 9 -0.94 2.10 -9.43
N LYS A 10 -1.91 1.81 -8.54
CA LYS A 10 -2.04 0.48 -7.95
C LYS A 10 -2.19 -0.55 -9.05
N ALA A 11 -2.99 -0.30 -10.08
CA ALA A 11 -3.19 -1.23 -11.19
C ALA A 11 -1.94 -1.45 -12.06
N ARG A 12 -1.10 -0.42 -12.26
CA ARG A 12 0.16 -0.50 -13.01
C ARG A 12 1.21 -1.26 -12.22
N VAL A 13 1.42 -0.82 -10.98
CA VAL A 13 2.25 -1.51 -10.01
C VAL A 13 1.72 -2.91 -9.75
N SER A 14 0.46 -3.23 -10.08
CA SER A 14 -0.13 -4.54 -9.88
C SER A 14 -0.35 -5.39 -11.13
N GLY A 15 0.32 -5.07 -12.25
CA GLY A 15 0.15 -5.77 -13.53
C GLY A 15 -1.29 -5.79 -14.09
N ALA A 16 -2.27 -5.19 -13.42
CA ALA A 16 -3.68 -5.23 -13.77
C ALA A 16 -3.95 -4.43 -15.04
N THR A 17 -3.12 -3.42 -15.32
CA THR A 17 -3.13 -2.71 -16.61
C THR A 17 -2.69 -3.59 -17.78
N LEU A 18 -1.85 -4.60 -17.55
CA LEU A 18 -1.41 -5.54 -18.57
C LEU A 18 -2.49 -6.62 -18.81
N LYS A 19 -3.12 -7.09 -17.74
CA LYS A 19 -4.19 -8.11 -17.80
C LYS A 19 -5.49 -7.62 -18.43
N ASP A 20 -5.88 -6.37 -18.20
CA ASP A 20 -7.13 -5.79 -18.72
C ASP A 20 -6.96 -4.32 -19.16
N PRO A 21 -6.21 -4.06 -20.24
CA PRO A 21 -5.85 -2.71 -20.66
C PRO A 21 -7.06 -1.87 -21.06
N ALA A 22 -8.11 -2.50 -21.60
CA ALA A 22 -9.35 -1.83 -22.00
C ALA A 22 -10.02 -1.11 -20.80
N ARG A 23 -9.98 -1.73 -19.63
CA ARG A 23 -10.58 -1.17 -18.40
C ARG A 23 -9.86 0.07 -17.87
N PHE A 24 -8.59 0.27 -18.25
CA PHE A 24 -7.77 1.41 -17.81
C PHE A 24 -7.53 2.45 -18.91
N LYS A 25 -7.91 2.15 -20.16
CA LYS A 25 -7.83 3.07 -21.30
C LYS A 25 -8.55 4.40 -21.00
N GLY A 26 -7.88 5.52 -21.25
CA GLY A 26 -8.44 6.88 -21.07
C GLY A 26 -8.51 7.39 -19.63
N ARG A 27 -8.05 6.62 -18.63
CA ARG A 27 -7.94 7.12 -17.25
C ARG A 27 -6.78 8.09 -17.13
N LYS A 28 -7.05 9.33 -16.70
CA LYS A 28 -6.03 10.31 -16.35
C LYS A 28 -5.65 10.17 -14.88
N GLU A 29 -4.38 9.97 -14.58
CA GLU A 29 -3.84 10.10 -13.23
C GLU A 29 -3.58 11.58 -12.90
N PRO A 30 -3.64 11.99 -11.63
CA PRO A 30 -2.87 13.14 -11.18
C PRO A 30 -1.40 12.87 -11.50
N ALA A 31 -0.79 13.73 -12.34
CA ALA A 31 0.52 13.49 -12.95
C ALA A 31 1.63 13.16 -11.95
N ASN A 32 1.55 13.69 -10.73
CA ASN A 32 2.43 13.38 -9.62
C ASN A 32 1.64 13.47 -8.30
N PRO A 33 1.10 12.37 -7.74
CA PRO A 33 0.58 12.42 -6.40
C PRO A 33 1.77 12.67 -5.48
N SER A 34 1.70 13.73 -4.69
CA SER A 34 2.74 14.08 -3.74
C SER A 34 3.11 12.86 -2.89
N PRO A 35 4.40 12.68 -2.53
CA PRO A 35 4.82 11.57 -1.68
C PRO A 35 4.05 11.59 -0.36
N ILE A 36 4.02 10.46 0.35
CA ILE A 36 3.45 10.43 1.71
C ILE A 36 4.06 11.56 2.52
N GLY A 37 5.39 11.68 2.58
CA GLY A 37 6.08 12.70 3.37
C GLY A 37 6.18 12.36 4.85
N ALA A 38 6.62 13.34 5.67
CA ALA A 38 6.89 13.13 7.09
C ALA A 38 5.61 12.83 7.91
N PRO A 39 5.72 12.06 9.02
CA PRO A 39 4.61 11.85 9.96
C PRO A 39 4.00 13.16 10.48
N TYR A 40 2.79 13.08 11.03
CA TYR A 40 2.16 14.24 11.65
C TYR A 40 2.88 14.63 12.95
N LYS A 41 3.06 15.94 13.20
CA LYS A 41 3.80 16.47 14.36
C LYS A 41 3.33 15.94 15.72
N GLY A 42 2.03 15.64 15.86
CA GLY A 42 1.44 15.15 17.11
C GLY A 42 1.43 13.62 17.27
N MET A 43 2.11 12.87 16.40
CA MET A 43 2.18 11.42 16.53
C MET A 43 3.20 11.02 17.60
N THR A 44 2.87 9.96 18.36
CA THR A 44 3.79 9.41 19.37
C THR A 44 4.95 8.66 18.69
N PRO A 45 6.07 8.39 19.39
CA PRO A 45 7.19 7.65 18.81
C PRO A 45 6.80 6.27 18.23
N ALA A 46 5.93 5.52 18.91
CA ALA A 46 5.42 4.23 18.44
C ALA A 46 4.61 4.39 17.14
N GLN A 47 3.76 5.41 17.05
CA GLN A 47 2.98 5.70 15.83
C GLN A 47 3.90 6.11 14.67
N VAL A 48 4.96 6.88 14.95
CA VAL A 48 5.96 7.29 13.95
C VAL A 48 6.74 6.09 13.42
N LYS A 49 7.08 5.12 14.28
CA LYS A 49 7.73 3.87 13.86
C LYS A 49 6.85 3.13 12.85
N VAL A 50 5.58 2.89 13.19
CA VAL A 50 4.63 2.25 12.27
C VAL A 50 4.48 3.03 10.96
N TRP A 51 4.39 4.36 11.01
CA TRP A 51 4.28 5.18 9.80
C TRP A 51 5.44 4.93 8.83
N LYS A 52 6.68 4.92 9.36
CA LYS A 52 7.89 4.71 8.56
C LYS A 52 7.92 3.32 7.95
N GLU A 53 7.66 2.29 8.77
CA GLU A 53 7.60 0.90 8.33
C GLU A 53 6.53 0.69 7.25
N CYS A 54 5.34 1.26 7.42
CA CYS A 54 4.30 1.22 6.42
C CYS A 54 4.69 1.96 5.12
N ALA A 55 5.35 3.11 5.22
CA ALA A 55 5.79 3.86 4.04
C ALA A 55 6.89 3.13 3.26
N GLU A 56 7.73 2.36 3.96
CA GLU A 56 8.78 1.52 3.38
C GLU A 56 8.19 0.28 2.70
N ASN A 57 7.31 -0.44 3.39
CA ASN A 57 6.70 -1.68 2.88
C ASN A 57 5.59 -1.46 1.84
N MET A 58 5.06 -0.24 1.71
CA MET A 58 3.99 0.10 0.76
C MET A 58 4.39 1.29 -0.13
N PRO A 59 5.35 1.12 -1.05
CA PRO A 59 5.89 2.22 -1.87
C PRO A 59 4.86 2.86 -2.83
N TRP A 60 3.70 2.23 -3.04
CA TRP A 60 2.61 2.78 -3.86
C TRP A 60 1.77 3.85 -3.16
N LEU A 61 1.97 4.06 -1.86
CA LEU A 61 1.24 5.06 -1.10
C LEU A 61 1.64 6.50 -1.50
N SER A 62 0.77 7.43 -1.18
CA SER A 62 0.90 8.84 -1.58
C SER A 62 0.23 9.76 -0.56
N ALA A 63 0.33 11.08 -0.76
CA ALA A 63 -0.29 12.08 0.11
C ALA A 63 -1.79 11.84 0.36
N SER A 64 -2.53 11.32 -0.62
CA SER A 64 -3.95 10.98 -0.49
C SER A 64 -4.22 9.88 0.55
N HIS A 65 -3.24 9.03 0.84
CA HIS A 65 -3.35 7.94 1.80
C HIS A 65 -2.97 8.36 3.24
N ARG A 66 -2.41 9.56 3.44
CA ARG A 66 -1.87 10.00 4.75
C ARG A 66 -2.85 9.90 5.90
N LEU A 67 -4.12 10.26 5.69
CA LEU A 67 -5.14 10.20 6.74
C LEU A 67 -5.42 8.75 7.16
N LEU A 68 -5.55 7.85 6.18
CA LEU A 68 -5.76 6.43 6.44
C LEU A 68 -4.53 5.80 7.09
N LEU A 69 -3.33 6.14 6.62
CA LEU A 69 -2.06 5.69 7.20
C LEU A 69 -1.89 6.18 8.65
N ARG A 70 -2.36 7.39 8.98
CA ARG A 70 -2.36 7.88 10.37
C ARG A 70 -3.23 7.00 11.27
N GLN A 71 -4.42 6.58 10.81
CA GLN A 71 -5.29 5.71 11.59
C GLN A 71 -4.67 4.32 11.78
N VAL A 72 -4.04 3.76 10.75
CA VAL A 72 -3.26 2.52 10.85
C VAL A 72 -2.14 2.66 11.88
N SER A 73 -1.38 3.75 11.82
CA SER A 73 -0.30 4.03 12.76
C SER A 73 -0.77 4.07 14.22
N ILE A 74 -1.95 4.66 14.46
CA ILE A 74 -2.55 4.71 15.80
C ILE A 74 -2.95 3.32 16.29
N LEU A 75 -3.66 2.53 15.48
CA LEU A 75 -4.16 1.23 15.91
C LEU A 75 -3.06 0.16 16.01
N ALA A 76 -2.09 0.17 15.09
CA ALA A 76 -0.97 -0.77 15.14
C ALA A 76 -0.03 -0.45 16.32
N ALA A 77 0.23 0.83 16.62
CA ALA A 77 1.01 1.18 17.81
C ALA A 77 0.34 0.69 19.11
N ARG A 78 -1.01 0.71 19.17
CA ARG A 78 -1.74 0.16 20.31
C ARG A 78 -1.53 -1.34 20.51
N MET A 79 -1.24 -2.11 19.46
CA MET A 79 -0.91 -3.54 19.63
C MET A 79 0.32 -3.76 20.51
N GLU A 80 1.28 -2.83 20.48
CA GLU A 80 2.50 -2.91 21.28
C GLU A 80 2.35 -2.22 22.65
N THR A 81 1.50 -1.20 22.77
CA THR A 81 1.45 -0.33 23.96
C THR A 81 0.22 -0.50 24.84
N ASP A 82 -0.85 -1.08 24.32
CA ASP A 82 -2.16 -1.16 24.98
C ASP A 82 -2.55 -2.64 25.21
N PRO A 83 -2.41 -3.17 26.44
CA PRO A 83 -2.72 -4.56 26.74
C PRO A 83 -4.22 -4.89 26.59
N GLU A 84 -5.09 -3.88 26.62
CA GLU A 84 -6.55 -4.01 26.50
C GLU A 84 -7.03 -3.74 25.07
N VAL A 85 -6.16 -3.89 24.07
CA VAL A 85 -6.53 -3.63 22.68
C VAL A 85 -7.61 -4.63 22.22
N GLY A 86 -8.84 -4.14 22.15
CA GLY A 86 -9.99 -4.98 21.86
C GLY A 86 -10.06 -5.48 20.41
N VAL A 87 -10.79 -6.58 20.22
CA VAL A 87 -11.06 -7.24 18.93
C VAL A 87 -11.60 -6.27 17.86
N SER A 88 -12.42 -5.30 18.26
CA SER A 88 -12.94 -4.26 17.36
C SER A 88 -11.83 -3.40 16.74
N ALA A 89 -10.82 -3.03 17.52
CA ALA A 89 -9.67 -2.27 17.03
C ALA A 89 -8.82 -3.12 16.05
N MET A 90 -8.66 -4.41 16.33
CA MET A 90 -7.95 -5.35 15.45
C MET A 90 -8.68 -5.55 14.12
N HIS A 91 -10.01 -5.71 14.15
CA HIS A 91 -10.80 -5.77 12.91
C HIS A 91 -10.74 -4.47 12.11
N ALA A 92 -10.80 -3.31 12.77
CA ALA A 92 -10.65 -2.02 12.11
C ALA A 92 -9.27 -1.87 11.45
N LEU A 93 -8.20 -2.31 12.13
CA LEU A 93 -6.85 -2.32 11.59
C LEU A 93 -6.75 -3.21 10.33
N SER A 94 -7.23 -4.45 10.39
CA SER A 94 -7.25 -5.38 9.26
C SER A 94 -8.00 -4.80 8.04
N ALA A 95 -9.15 -4.17 8.28
CA ALA A 95 -9.92 -3.51 7.22
C ALA A 95 -9.19 -2.32 6.58
N MET A 96 -8.45 -1.54 7.37
CA MET A 96 -7.66 -0.41 6.85
C MET A 96 -6.43 -0.87 6.07
N LEU A 97 -5.73 -1.91 6.54
CA LEU A 97 -4.61 -2.52 5.83
C LEU A 97 -5.04 -3.09 4.47
N SER A 98 -6.19 -3.75 4.42
CA SER A 98 -6.80 -4.22 3.15
C SER A 98 -7.08 -3.06 2.19
N LYS A 99 -7.55 -1.91 2.70
CA LYS A 99 -7.79 -0.72 1.87
C LYS A 99 -6.49 -0.10 1.34
N LEU A 100 -5.41 -0.16 2.12
CA LEU A 100 -4.08 0.29 1.70
C LEU A 100 -3.40 -0.68 0.73
N GLY A 101 -3.90 -1.91 0.59
CA GLY A 101 -3.27 -2.94 -0.24
C GLY A 101 -2.13 -3.68 0.46
N ALA A 102 -2.13 -3.72 1.80
CA ALA A 102 -1.04 -4.27 2.61
C ALA A 102 -1.19 -5.78 2.90
N THR A 103 -2.02 -6.51 2.15
CA THR A 103 -2.28 -7.94 2.40
C THR A 103 -1.58 -8.80 1.35
N PRO A 104 -1.22 -10.06 1.61
CA PRO A 104 -0.63 -10.96 0.60
C PRO A 104 -1.51 -11.10 -0.67
N THR A 105 -2.84 -11.01 -0.48
CA THR A 105 -3.80 -10.99 -1.60
C THR A 105 -3.69 -9.73 -2.44
N ASP A 106 -3.24 -8.61 -1.88
CA ASP A 106 -2.95 -7.37 -2.60
C ASP A 106 -1.50 -7.30 -3.10
N GLU A 107 -0.56 -7.90 -2.38
CA GLU A 107 0.84 -8.05 -2.76
C GLU A 107 1.03 -8.95 -3.98
N SER A 108 0.28 -10.06 -4.08
CA SER A 108 0.20 -10.90 -5.29
C SER A 108 -0.44 -10.19 -6.48
N LYS A 109 -1.09 -9.05 -6.25
CA LYS A 109 -1.47 -8.18 -7.36
C LYS A 109 -0.26 -7.35 -7.74
N VAL A 110 0.57 -6.87 -6.83
CA VAL A 110 1.75 -6.02 -7.09
C VAL A 110 2.80 -6.78 -7.92
N ASP A 111 3.18 -6.21 -9.07
CA ASP A 111 4.35 -6.48 -9.88
C ASP A 111 5.58 -6.17 -9.02
N HIS A 112 6.25 -7.23 -8.58
CA HIS A 112 7.54 -7.12 -7.92
C HIS A 112 8.60 -7.10 -9.03
N PRO A 113 9.64 -6.26 -8.94
CA PRO A 113 10.74 -6.36 -9.90
C PRO A 113 11.28 -7.79 -9.85
N ASP A 114 11.19 -8.50 -10.98
CA ASP A 114 11.75 -9.85 -11.11
C ASP A 114 13.22 -9.80 -10.69
N GLY A 115 13.53 -10.52 -9.61
CA GLY A 115 14.91 -10.80 -9.25
C GLY A 115 15.52 -11.67 -10.34
N ASP A 116 16.62 -11.18 -10.90
CA ASP A 116 17.56 -11.85 -11.80
C ASP A 116 16.96 -12.41 -13.10
N VAL A 117 16.90 -11.54 -14.12
CA VAL A 117 17.18 -12.02 -15.48
C VAL A 117 18.65 -12.41 -15.47
N ASP A 118 18.93 -13.72 -15.50
CA ASP A 118 20.27 -14.25 -15.65
C ASP A 118 20.89 -13.59 -16.90
N PRO A 119 21.98 -12.80 -16.77
CA PRO A 119 22.60 -12.16 -17.93
C PRO A 119 23.07 -13.16 -18.98
N ASP A 120 23.14 -14.45 -18.65
CA ASP A 120 23.55 -15.53 -19.54
C ASP A 120 22.43 -16.04 -20.48
N ASP A 121 21.15 -15.70 -20.24
CA ASP A 121 20.04 -16.04 -21.16
C ASP A 121 20.19 -15.40 -22.56
N LYS A 122 21.10 -14.42 -22.70
CA LYS A 122 21.43 -13.76 -23.97
C LYS A 122 22.33 -14.58 -24.88
N PHE A 123 22.92 -15.67 -24.38
CA PHE A 123 23.88 -16.51 -25.12
C PHE A 123 23.30 -17.84 -25.60
N PHE A 124 22.05 -18.16 -25.26
CA PHE A 124 21.35 -19.37 -25.68
C PHE A 124 20.22 -19.06 -26.68
N HIS A 125 20.55 -18.43 -27.80
CA HIS A 125 19.70 -18.32 -28.99
C HIS A 125 20.49 -18.62 -30.26
#